data_AF-A0A432YVD0-F1
#
_entry.id   AF-A0A432YVD0-F1
#
_cell.length_a   1.000
_cell.length_b   1.000
_cell.length_c   1.000
_cell.angle_alpha   90.00
_cell.angle_beta   90.00
_cell.angle_gamma   90.00
#
_symmetry.space_group_name_H-M   'P 1'
#
loop_
_entity.id
_entity.type
_entity.pdbx_description
1 polymer ?
#
loop_
_entity_poly.entity_id
_entity_poly.type
_entity_poly.pdbx_seq_one_letter_code
_entity_poly.pdbx_strand_id
1 'polypeptide(L)'
;MGSSMDFDQLVEQLETVFDEAVVSGTDDELFASGYLRGHFDLVVAQLEMAGETQPENIMPALREAVHKTRHELSPADQAHINNVIDKLALKATNGNAA
;
A
#
# COMPACT_ATOMS: atom_id res chain seq x y z
N MET A 1 5.34 -16.58 22.17
CA MET A 1 4.46 -15.40 22.12
C MET A 1 4.51 -14.93 20.69
N GLY A 2 3.47 -15.25 19.90
CA GLY A 2 3.41 -14.79 18.51
C GLY A 2 3.28 -13.27 18.55
N SER A 3 4.27 -12.56 18.04
CA SER A 3 4.18 -11.11 17.95
C SER A 3 3.25 -10.82 16.79
N SER A 4 2.07 -10.27 17.09
CA SER A 4 1.23 -9.68 16.06
C SER A 4 2.01 -8.52 15.44
N MET A 5 2.02 -8.45 14.11
CA MET A 5 2.71 -7.40 13.37
C MET A 5 2.22 -6.03 13.84
N ASP A 6 3.13 -5.19 14.31
CA ASP A 6 2.81 -3.82 14.69
C ASP A 6 2.72 -2.90 13.46
N PHE A 7 2.31 -1.65 13.69
CA PHE A 7 2.03 -0.70 12.61
C PHE A 7 3.28 -0.41 11.78
N ASP A 8 4.40 -0.12 12.43
CA ASP A 8 5.67 0.19 11.76
C ASP A 8 6.19 -1.02 10.98
N GLN A 9 6.11 -2.22 11.55
CA GLN A 9 6.48 -3.47 10.87
C GLN A 9 5.61 -3.72 9.63
N LEU A 10 4.30 -3.48 9.71
CA LEU A 10 3.43 -3.62 8.55
C LEU A 10 3.77 -2.58 7.48
N VAL A 11 4.10 -1.34 7.88
CA VAL A 11 4.53 -0.29 6.96
C VAL A 11 5.78 -0.72 6.19
N GLU A 12 6.85 -1.08 6.91
CA GLU A 12 8.10 -1.56 6.31
C GLU A 12 7.88 -2.78 5.40
N GLN A 13 7.03 -3.71 5.82
CA GLN A 13 6.69 -4.89 5.02
C GLN A 13 5.98 -4.52 3.70
N LEU A 14 5.07 -3.55 3.72
CA LEU A 14 4.36 -3.10 2.53
C LEU A 14 5.26 -2.30 1.59
N GLU A 15 6.22 -1.53 2.11
CA GLU A 15 7.21 -0.81 1.30
C GLU A 15 8.00 -1.74 0.37
N THR A 16 8.27 -2.97 0.80
CA THR A 16 8.96 -3.97 -0.04
C THR A 16 8.24 -4.25 -1.36
N VAL A 17 6.91 -4.12 -1.42
CA VAL A 17 6.14 -4.31 -2.66
C VAL A 17 6.48 -3.22 -3.68
N PHE A 18 6.69 -1.99 -3.21
CA PHE A 18 7.06 -0.87 -4.08
C PHE A 18 8.52 -0.99 -4.52
N ASP A 19 9.42 -1.39 -3.61
CA ASP A 19 10.84 -1.56 -3.92
C ASP A 19 11.07 -2.69 -4.93
N GLU A 20 10.32 -3.78 -4.84
CA GLU A 20 10.36 -4.87 -5.83
C GLU A 20 9.97 -4.36 -7.24
N ALA A 21 8.96 -3.49 -7.34
CA ALA A 21 8.57 -2.90 -8.62
C ALA A 21 9.67 -2.03 -9.22
N VAL A 22 10.46 -1.31 -8.39
CA VAL A 22 11.62 -0.53 -8.87
C VAL A 22 12.69 -1.40 -9.51
N VAL A 23 12.89 -2.63 -9.00
CA VAL A 23 13.95 -3.52 -9.44
C VAL A 23 13.55 -4.33 -10.68
N SER A 24 12.31 -4.82 -10.74
CA SER A 24 11.90 -5.79 -11.76
C SER A 24 10.54 -5.53 -12.41
N GLY A 25 9.85 -4.45 -12.04
CA GLY A 25 8.54 -4.09 -12.59
C GLY A 25 8.61 -3.62 -14.03
N THR A 26 7.51 -3.77 -14.76
CA THR A 26 7.31 -3.11 -16.05
C THR A 26 7.12 -1.60 -15.88
N ASP A 27 7.18 -0.82 -16.97
CA ASP A 27 6.91 0.63 -16.93
C ASP A 27 5.54 0.97 -16.31
N ASP A 28 4.52 0.18 -16.62
CA ASP A 28 3.17 0.35 -16.05
C ASP A 28 3.12 0.00 -14.56
N GLU A 29 3.85 -1.05 -14.14
CA GLU A 29 3.96 -1.43 -12.72
C GLU A 29 4.79 -0.42 -11.93
N LEU A 30 5.84 0.13 -12.52
CA LEU A 30 6.64 1.21 -11.95
C LEU A 30 5.78 2.46 -11.73
N PHE A 31 4.98 2.84 -12.73
CA PHE A 31 4.03 3.95 -12.61
C PHE A 31 3.01 3.69 -11.49
N ALA A 32 2.33 2.54 -11.52
CA ALA A 32 1.31 2.20 -10.53
C ALA A 32 1.88 2.14 -9.11
N SER A 33 3.08 1.59 -8.95
CA SER A 33 3.76 1.49 -7.65
C SER A 33 4.23 2.85 -7.16
N GLY A 34 4.76 3.70 -8.03
CA GLY A 34 5.14 5.08 -7.67
C GLY A 34 3.94 5.93 -7.26
N TYR A 35 2.84 5.83 -8.01
CA TYR A 35 1.57 6.49 -7.68
C TYR A 35 1.06 6.04 -6.30
N LEU A 36 1.01 4.73 -6.06
CA LEU A 36 0.52 4.18 -4.79
C LEU A 36 1.44 4.47 -3.62
N ARG A 37 2.77 4.43 -3.80
CA ARG A 37 3.72 4.78 -2.74
C ARG A 37 3.47 6.20 -2.23
N GLY A 38 3.25 7.17 -3.13
CA GLY A 38 2.92 8.53 -2.74
C GLY A 38 1.64 8.63 -1.88
N HIS A 39 0.59 7.89 -2.24
CA HIS A 39 -0.64 7.83 -1.43
C HIS A 39 -0.44 7.10 -0.10
N PHE A 40 0.36 6.04 -0.12
CA PHE A 40 0.69 5.25 1.06
C PHE A 40 1.45 6.07 2.10
N ASP A 41 2.51 6.77 1.70
CA ASP A 41 3.31 7.62 2.59
C ASP A 41 2.45 8.72 3.22
N LEU A 42 1.56 9.34 2.44
CA LEU A 42 0.62 10.35 2.93
C LEU A 42 -0.39 9.77 3.92
N VAL A 43 -0.89 8.56 3.68
CA VAL A 43 -1.84 7.88 4.57
C VAL A 43 -1.18 7.48 5.87
N VAL A 44 0.02 6.88 5.82
CA VAL A 44 0.79 6.50 7.00
C VAL A 44 1.04 7.72 7.88
N ALA A 45 1.55 8.81 7.30
CA ALA A 45 1.79 10.06 8.04
C ALA A 45 0.50 10.62 8.67
N GLN A 46 -0.63 10.56 7.96
CA GLN A 46 -1.93 11.00 8.51
C GLN A 46 -2.39 10.16 9.69
N LEU A 47 -2.25 8.83 9.61
CA LEU A 47 -2.60 7.91 10.69
C LEU A 47 -1.71 8.12 11.91
N GLU A 48 -0.40 8.29 11.72
CA GLU A 48 0.54 8.61 12.81
C GLU A 48 0.19 9.93 13.50
N MET A 49 -0.08 10.98 12.72
CA MET A 49 -0.49 12.29 13.26
C MET A 49 -1.81 12.24 14.02
N ALA A 50 -2.73 11.36 13.62
CA ALA A 50 -4.00 11.12 14.29
C ALA A 50 -3.89 10.19 15.52
N GLY A 51 -2.75 9.53 15.71
CA GLY A 51 -2.58 8.48 16.72
C GLY A 51 -3.32 7.18 16.40
N GLU A 52 -3.69 6.97 15.13
CA GLU A 52 -4.43 5.82 14.62
C GLU A 52 -3.50 4.71 14.11
N THR A 53 -2.43 4.42 14.86
CA THR A 53 -1.34 3.48 14.51
C THR A 53 -1.73 2.02 14.73
N GLN A 54 -2.94 1.64 14.30
CA GLN A 54 -3.40 0.26 14.26
C GLN A 54 -3.12 -0.30 12.86
N PRO A 55 -2.42 -1.45 12.72
CA PRO A 55 -2.07 -2.02 11.41
C PRO A 55 -3.27 -2.19 10.46
N GLU A 56 -4.43 -2.55 11.02
CA GLU A 56 -5.69 -2.73 10.30
C GLU A 56 -6.22 -1.44 9.63
N ASN A 57 -5.76 -0.26 10.04
CA ASN A 57 -6.20 1.03 9.49
C ASN A 57 -5.51 1.38 8.16
N ILE A 58 -4.32 0.82 7.90
CA ILE A 58 -3.49 1.20 6.74
C ILE A 58 -4.20 0.88 5.41
N MET A 59 -4.62 -0.37 5.22
CA MET A 59 -5.20 -0.81 3.94
C MET A 59 -6.55 -0.14 3.62
N PRO A 60 -7.50 0.01 4.55
CA PRO A 60 -8.73 0.78 4.32
C PRO A 60 -8.45 2.24 3.97
N ALA A 61 -7.57 2.91 4.71
CA ALA A 61 -7.25 4.33 4.47
C ALA A 61 -6.56 4.54 3.11
N LEU A 62 -5.64 3.63 2.72
CA LEU A 62 -5.02 3.66 1.40
C LEU A 62 -6.06 3.49 0.27
N ARG A 63 -6.96 2.51 0.40
CA ARG A 63 -8.03 2.28 -0.60
C ARG A 63 -8.93 3.50 -0.74
N GLU A 64 -9.24 4.18 0.37
CA GLU A 64 -10.03 5.41 0.34
C GLU A 64 -9.29 6.56 -0.36
N ALA A 65 -8.01 6.78 -0.05
CA ALA A 65 -7.19 7.82 -0.66
C ALA A 65 -7.08 7.65 -2.19
N VAL A 66 -6.86 6.43 -2.64
CA VAL A 66 -6.81 6.08 -4.07
C VAL A 66 -8.20 6.23 -4.71
N HIS A 67 -9.26 5.80 -4.04
CA HIS A 67 -10.61 5.93 -4.57
C HIS A 67 -11.01 7.40 -4.80
N LYS A 68 -10.56 8.32 -3.94
CA LYS A 68 -10.82 9.77 -4.10
C LYS A 68 -10.15 10.35 -5.36
N THR A 69 -8.98 9.83 -5.73
CA THR A 69 -8.17 10.32 -6.85
C THR A 69 -8.33 9.52 -8.14
N ARG A 70 -9.14 8.45 -8.12
CA ARG A 70 -9.38 7.56 -9.27
C ARG A 70 -9.81 8.24 -10.57
N HIS A 71 -10.42 9.42 -10.46
CA HIS A 71 -10.96 10.17 -11.59
C HIS A 71 -9.86 10.79 -12.46
N GLU A 72 -8.63 10.86 -11.95
CA GLU A 72 -7.44 11.36 -12.66
C GLU A 72 -6.77 10.28 -13.51
N LEU A 73 -7.20 9.01 -13.39
CA LEU A 73 -6.54 7.84 -13.96
C LEU A 73 -7.28 7.30 -15.18
N SER A 74 -6.54 6.83 -16.19
CA SER A 74 -7.12 6.09 -17.30
C SER A 74 -7.64 4.71 -16.83
N PRO A 75 -8.55 4.06 -17.59
CA PRO A 75 -9.00 2.71 -17.25
C PRO A 75 -7.88 1.67 -17.16
N ALA A 76 -6.81 1.84 -17.95
CA ALA A 76 -5.64 0.96 -17.91
C ALA A 76 -4.86 1.18 -16.61
N ASP A 77 -4.58 2.43 -16.25
CA ASP A 77 -3.87 2.79 -15.01
C ASP A 77 -4.62 2.32 -13.77
N GLN A 78 -5.95 2.44 -13.77
CA GLN A 78 -6.80 1.91 -12.69
C GLN A 78 -6.62 0.40 -12.53
N ALA A 79 -6.48 -0.35 -13.62
CA ALA A 79 -6.25 -1.80 -13.55
C ALA A 79 -4.87 -2.11 -12.94
N HIS A 80 -3.82 -1.42 -13.36
CA HIS A 80 -2.47 -1.61 -12.80
C HIS A 80 -2.41 -1.25 -11.32
N ILE A 81 -3.04 -0.14 -10.91
CA ILE A 81 -3.13 0.29 -9.51
C ILE A 81 -3.90 -0.75 -8.67
N ASN A 82 -5.02 -1.26 -9.16
CA ASN A 82 -5.76 -2.31 -8.46
C ASN A 82 -4.91 -3.58 -8.27
N ASN A 83 -4.13 -3.99 -9.29
CA ASN A 83 -3.24 -5.13 -9.16
C ASN A 83 -2.19 -4.94 -8.06
N VAL A 84 -1.61 -3.74 -7.93
CA VAL A 84 -0.64 -3.43 -6.86
C VAL A 84 -1.32 -3.36 -5.50
N ILE A 85 -2.54 -2.82 -5.40
CA ILE A 85 -3.33 -2.88 -4.16
C ILE A 85 -3.60 -4.31 -3.71
N ASP A 86 -3.86 -5.23 -4.65
CA ASP A 86 -4.06 -6.63 -4.34
C ASP A 86 -2.75 -7.30 -3.87
N LYS A 87 -1.60 -6.95 -4.47
CA LYS A 87 -0.27 -7.37 -3.96
C LYS A 87 -0.03 -6.89 -2.53
N LEU A 88 -0.35 -5.63 -2.22
CA LEU A 88 -0.25 -5.06 -0.87
C LEU A 88 -1.16 -5.80 0.12
N ALA A 89 -2.41 -6.07 -0.26
CA ALA A 89 -3.35 -6.79 0.58
C ALA A 89 -2.87 -8.22 0.89
N LEU A 90 -2.36 -8.94 -0.12
CA LEU A 90 -1.75 -10.26 0.07
C LEU A 90 -0.54 -10.20 1.00
N LYS A 91 0.33 -9.20 0.83
CA LYS A 91 1.50 -8.99 1.70
C LYS A 91 1.07 -8.70 3.14
N ALA A 92 0.04 -7.86 3.34
CA ALA A 92 -0.51 -7.58 4.68
C ALA A 92 -1.07 -8.84 5.36
N THR A 93 -1.75 -9.73 4.61
CA THR A 93 -2.28 -10.98 5.17
C THR A 93 -1.22 -12.04 5.43
N ASN A 94 -0.18 -12.11 4.60
CA ASN A 94 0.90 -13.09 4.75
C ASN A 94 1.79 -12.78 5.96
N GLY A 95 1.83 -11.53 6.42
CA GLY A 95 2.46 -11.11 7.68
C GLY A 95 1.77 -11.63 8.94
N ASN A 96 0.50 -12.04 8.85
CA ASN A 96 -0.30 -12.54 9.97
C ASN A 96 -0.31 -14.09 10.08
N ALA A 97 0.42 -14.79 9.21
CA ALA A 97 0.40 -16.25 9.09
C ALA A 97 1.66 -16.96 9.59
N ALA A 98 2.52 -16.29 10.36
CA ALA A 98 3.72 -16.87 10.97
C ALA A 98 3.57 -17.12 12.48
#